data_AF-A0A1J5PMT3-F1
#
_entry.id   AF-A0A1J5PMT3-F1
#
_cell.length_a   1.000
_cell.length_b   1.000
_cell.length_c   1.000
_cell.angle_alpha   90.00
_cell.angle_beta   90.00
_cell.angle_gamma   90.00
#
_symmetry.space_group_name_H-M   'P 1'
#
loop_
_entity.id
_entity.type
_entity.pdbx_description
1 polymer ?
#
loop_
_entity_poly.entity_id
_entity_poly.type
_entity_poly.pdbx_seq_one_letter_code
_entity_poly.pdbx_strand_id
1 'polypeptide(L)'
;MKQKTKAINAIATLVLCLGASPSYAASPTTTSGVSAQPSETSEVFGDWTVRCVNIQGKTDAKKICEAAVVVTLRGSKQPFAKVAISPVKTAGDVELAVLLPVNISLPSSVDLQSAATKPLAKLDWSRCIQGACLASLGVKRADVVKWAAQPKPMLLSFTSAAMQRVNVPVSVRGMAQAIAALAKMEN
;
A
#
# COMPACT_ATOMS: atom_id res chain seq x y z
N MET A 1 -2.85 -52.15 -16.73
CA MET A 1 -1.91 -52.65 -15.70
C MET A 1 -2.66 -52.72 -14.38
N LYS A 2 -2.69 -53.89 -13.74
CA LYS A 2 -3.60 -54.25 -12.64
C LYS A 2 -3.02 -53.84 -11.28
N GLN A 3 -3.73 -53.02 -10.51
CA GLN A 3 -3.45 -52.78 -9.09
C GLN A 3 -3.87 -54.00 -8.29
N LYS A 4 -2.95 -54.57 -7.49
CA LYS A 4 -3.22 -55.68 -6.57
C LYS A 4 -3.44 -55.14 -5.16
N THR A 5 -4.69 -55.23 -4.71
CA THR A 5 -5.13 -55.09 -3.32
C THR A 5 -4.50 -56.19 -2.47
N LYS A 6 -3.91 -55.84 -1.32
CA LYS A 6 -3.65 -56.79 -0.23
C LYS A 6 -4.39 -56.30 1.00
N ALA A 7 -5.43 -57.05 1.37
CA ALA A 7 -6.06 -57.00 2.68
C ALA A 7 -5.15 -57.74 3.68
N ILE A 8 -4.95 -57.16 4.86
CA ILE A 8 -4.42 -57.87 6.03
C ILE A 8 -5.36 -57.54 7.19
N ASN A 9 -6.14 -58.56 7.59
CA ASN A 9 -6.86 -58.63 8.85
C ASN A 9 -5.88 -58.98 9.97
N ALA A 10 -5.98 -58.31 11.13
CA ALA A 10 -5.50 -58.85 12.40
C ALA A 10 -6.21 -58.17 13.60
N ILE A 11 -7.22 -58.90 14.09
CA ILE A 11 -7.64 -59.22 15.46
C ILE A 11 -7.16 -58.34 16.64
N ALA A 12 -8.18 -58.03 17.46
CA ALA A 12 -8.28 -57.39 18.77
C ALA A 12 -7.25 -57.72 19.87
N THR A 13 -6.96 -56.71 20.70
CA THR A 13 -6.79 -56.88 22.15
C THR A 13 -7.28 -55.62 22.89
N LEU A 14 -8.29 -55.79 23.75
CA LEU A 14 -8.84 -54.79 24.67
C LEU A 14 -7.99 -54.79 25.95
N VAL A 15 -7.36 -53.67 26.29
CA VAL A 15 -6.68 -53.47 27.59
C VAL A 15 -7.38 -52.34 28.33
N LEU A 16 -8.10 -52.69 29.41
CA LEU A 16 -8.57 -51.73 30.41
C LEU A 16 -7.40 -51.31 31.29
N CYS A 17 -7.00 -50.04 31.22
CA CYS A 17 -6.18 -49.40 32.25
C CYS A 17 -7.07 -48.46 33.08
N LEU A 18 -7.30 -48.78 34.36
CA LEU A 18 -7.76 -47.82 35.36
C LEU A 18 -6.56 -46.93 35.74
N GLY A 19 -6.55 -45.67 35.27
CA GLY A 19 -5.54 -44.67 35.64
C GLY A 19 -6.18 -43.47 36.35
N ALA A 20 -5.84 -43.28 37.62
CA ALA A 20 -6.16 -42.06 38.37
C ALA A 20 -5.48 -40.85 37.72
N SER A 21 -6.24 -39.81 37.40
CA SER A 21 -5.73 -38.60 36.75
C SER A 21 -5.27 -37.58 37.80
N PRO A 22 -4.03 -37.04 37.73
CA PRO A 22 -3.63 -35.90 38.56
C PRO A 22 -4.32 -34.64 38.06
N SER A 23 -5.07 -33.96 38.94
CA SER A 23 -5.62 -32.63 38.67
C SER A 23 -4.48 -31.61 38.51
N TYR A 24 -4.15 -31.28 37.27
CA TYR A 24 -3.38 -30.09 36.95
C TYR A 24 -4.27 -28.87 37.16
N ALA A 25 -3.97 -28.07 38.17
CA ALA A 25 -4.54 -26.74 38.33
C ALA A 25 -4.05 -25.85 37.17
N ALA A 26 -4.94 -25.56 36.22
CA ALA A 26 -4.69 -24.59 35.18
C ALA A 26 -4.62 -23.19 35.82
N SER A 27 -3.45 -22.56 35.81
CA SER A 27 -3.32 -21.15 36.14
C SER A 27 -4.09 -20.32 35.11
N PRO A 28 -4.88 -19.32 35.53
CA PRO A 28 -5.61 -18.49 34.59
C PRO A 28 -4.62 -17.73 33.71
N THR A 29 -4.61 -18.05 32.42
CA THR A 29 -3.91 -17.26 31.40
C THR A 29 -4.61 -15.91 31.32
N THR A 30 -3.99 -14.88 31.89
CA THR A 30 -4.36 -13.49 31.65
C THR A 30 -4.20 -13.22 30.16
N THR A 31 -5.32 -13.29 29.44
CA THR A 31 -5.40 -12.88 28.05
C THR A 31 -5.10 -11.39 28.01
N SER A 32 -3.89 -11.02 27.59
CA SER A 32 -3.53 -9.62 27.35
C SER A 32 -4.55 -9.04 26.36
N GLY A 33 -5.30 -8.05 26.80
CA GLY A 33 -6.40 -7.47 26.04
C GLY A 33 -5.91 -7.00 24.66
N VAL A 34 -6.52 -7.54 23.61
CA VAL A 34 -6.40 -6.99 22.27
C VAL A 34 -6.93 -5.55 22.33
N SER A 35 -6.06 -4.57 22.06
CA SER A 35 -6.45 -3.16 22.00
C SER A 35 -7.63 -2.99 21.05
N ALA A 36 -8.69 -2.31 21.50
CA ALA A 36 -9.93 -2.11 20.76
C ALA A 36 -9.83 -1.08 19.62
N GLN A 37 -8.67 -0.45 19.42
CA GLN A 37 -8.48 0.56 18.40
C GLN A 37 -7.98 -0.07 17.09
N PRO A 38 -8.59 0.22 15.92
CA PRO A 38 -8.14 -0.33 14.65
C PRO A 38 -6.65 -0.03 14.40
N SER A 39 -5.89 -1.08 14.07
CA SER A 39 -4.49 -0.93 13.65
C SER A 39 -4.35 -0.17 12.34
N GLU A 40 -5.44 -0.09 11.57
CA GLU A 40 -5.54 0.55 10.28
C GLU A 40 -6.94 1.18 10.10
N THR A 41 -6.99 2.37 9.50
CA THR A 41 -8.23 3.00 9.02
C THR A 41 -8.11 3.32 7.54
N SER A 42 -9.22 3.24 6.81
CA SER A 42 -9.28 3.62 5.40
C SER A 42 -10.59 4.34 5.05
N GLU A 43 -10.50 5.30 4.13
CA GLU A 43 -11.64 6.05 3.61
C GLU A 43 -11.44 6.30 2.10
N VAL A 44 -12.50 6.12 1.32
CA VAL A 44 -12.44 6.19 -0.16
C VAL A 44 -13.12 7.46 -0.66
N PHE A 45 -12.40 8.19 -1.52
CA PHE A 45 -12.84 9.41 -2.20
C PHE A 45 -12.66 9.23 -3.70
N GLY A 46 -13.73 8.87 -4.40
CA GLY A 46 -13.65 8.61 -5.84
C GLY A 46 -12.66 7.48 -6.15
N ASP A 47 -11.55 7.79 -6.80
CA ASP A 47 -10.47 6.83 -7.11
C ASP A 47 -9.35 6.82 -6.05
N TRP A 48 -9.38 7.74 -5.11
CA TRP A 48 -8.36 7.90 -4.08
C TRP A 48 -8.80 7.23 -2.78
N THR A 49 -7.85 6.66 -2.06
CA THR A 49 -8.06 6.11 -0.72
C THR A 49 -7.11 6.78 0.25
N VAL A 50 -7.65 7.32 1.34
CA VAL A 50 -6.83 7.74 2.49
C VAL A 50 -6.71 6.54 3.41
N ARG A 51 -5.48 6.15 3.75
CA ARG A 51 -5.19 5.04 4.65
C ARG A 51 -4.25 5.50 5.74
N CYS A 52 -4.56 5.19 6.99
CA CYS A 52 -3.69 5.42 8.13
C CYS A 52 -3.38 4.10 8.83
N VAL A 53 -2.11 3.90 9.20
CA VAL A 53 -1.66 2.76 10.00
C VAL A 53 -1.01 3.22 11.27
N ASN A 54 -1.32 2.55 12.37
CA ASN A 54 -0.64 2.71 13.64
C ASN A 54 0.51 1.70 13.69
N ILE A 55 1.74 2.20 13.56
CA ILE A 55 2.95 1.39 13.70
C ILE A 55 3.39 1.48 15.15
N GLN A 56 3.38 0.35 15.87
CA GLN A 56 3.99 0.27 17.19
C GLN A 56 5.51 0.18 17.03
N GLY A 57 6.21 1.24 17.44
CA GLY A 57 7.66 1.21 17.64
C GLY A 57 8.02 0.59 18.99
N LYS A 58 9.31 0.35 19.22
CA LYS A 58 9.82 -0.17 20.50
C LYS A 58 9.62 0.79 21.67
N THR A 59 9.53 2.09 21.40
CA THR A 59 9.37 3.15 22.40
C THR A 59 8.12 4.00 22.18
N ASP A 60 7.66 4.19 20.94
CA ASP A 60 6.52 5.06 20.62
C ASP A 60 5.64 4.47 19.52
N ALA A 61 4.32 4.67 19.66
CA ALA A 61 3.37 4.41 18.58
C ALA A 61 3.39 5.59 17.60
N LYS A 62 3.53 5.31 16.30
CA LYS A 62 3.49 6.31 15.22
C LYS A 62 2.33 6.03 14.27
N LYS A 63 1.50 7.04 14.02
CA LYS A 63 0.50 7.00 12.96
C LYS A 63 1.14 7.45 11.64
N ILE A 64 0.95 6.67 10.58
CA ILE A 64 1.40 7.00 9.22
C ILE A 64 0.18 7.01 8.32
N CYS A 65 -0.08 8.14 7.68
CA CYS A 65 -1.20 8.30 6.75
C CYS A 65 -0.70 8.60 5.34
N GLU A 66 -1.42 8.11 4.34
CA GLU A 66 -1.23 8.44 2.93
C GLU A 66 -2.58 8.58 2.25
N ALA A 67 -2.69 9.51 1.29
CA ALA A 67 -3.73 9.51 0.27
C ALA A 67 -3.14 8.90 -1.00
N ALA A 68 -3.72 7.81 -1.51
CA ALA A 68 -3.15 7.10 -2.65
C ALA A 68 -4.19 6.69 -3.68
N VAL A 69 -3.74 6.60 -4.93
CA VAL A 69 -4.46 5.98 -6.04
C VAL A 69 -3.59 4.89 -6.64
N VAL A 70 -4.20 3.74 -6.92
CA VAL A 70 -3.57 2.62 -7.64
C VAL A 70 -4.08 2.63 -9.07
N VAL A 71 -3.15 2.69 -10.03
CA VAL A 71 -3.47 2.63 -11.45
C VAL A 71 -3.32 1.19 -11.93
N THR A 72 -4.36 0.67 -12.57
CA THR A 72 -4.34 -0.62 -13.27
C THR A 72 -4.44 -0.37 -14.77
N LEU A 73 -3.78 -1.22 -15.57
CA LEU A 73 -3.92 -1.17 -17.03
C LEU A 73 -5.21 -1.86 -17.45
N ARG A 74 -5.84 -1.39 -18.54
CA ARG A 74 -7.05 -2.01 -19.09
C ARG A 74 -6.80 -3.50 -19.37
N GLY A 75 -7.68 -4.36 -18.87
CA GLY A 75 -7.57 -5.81 -19.03
C GLY A 75 -6.65 -6.50 -18.01
N SER A 76 -5.95 -5.74 -17.16
CA SER A 76 -5.15 -6.29 -16.06
C SER A 76 -5.80 -6.02 -14.72
N LYS A 77 -5.78 -7.02 -13.83
CA LYS A 77 -6.14 -6.85 -12.41
C LYS A 77 -4.92 -6.50 -11.55
N GLN A 78 -3.72 -6.53 -12.12
CA GLN A 78 -2.48 -6.25 -11.38
C GLN A 78 -2.24 -4.73 -11.29
N PRO A 79 -1.85 -4.21 -10.12
CA PRO A 79 -1.38 -2.84 -9.98
C PRO A 79 -0.23 -2.54 -10.94
N PHE A 80 -0.37 -1.48 -11.73
CA PHE A 80 0.70 -1.00 -12.60
C PHE A 80 1.50 0.11 -11.93
N ALA A 81 0.82 1.08 -11.32
CA ALA A 81 1.45 2.19 -10.61
C ALA A 81 0.70 2.51 -9.32
N LYS A 82 1.39 3.10 -8.36
CA LYS A 82 0.75 3.77 -7.21
C LYS A 82 1.28 5.18 -7.11
N VAL A 83 0.38 6.15 -6.98
CA VAL A 83 0.70 7.53 -6.63
C VAL A 83 0.19 7.76 -5.22
N ALA A 84 1.06 8.23 -4.34
CA ALA A 84 0.77 8.46 -2.93
C ALA A 84 1.21 9.86 -2.51
N ILE A 85 0.42 10.47 -1.63
CA ILE A 85 0.68 11.76 -1.01
C ILE A 85 0.69 11.52 0.49
N SER A 86 1.79 11.85 1.15
CA SER A 86 1.98 11.62 2.58
C SER A 86 2.34 12.92 3.30
N PRO A 87 1.85 13.14 4.53
CA PRO A 87 2.29 14.24 5.37
C PRO A 87 3.79 14.17 5.64
N VAL A 88 4.44 15.32 5.72
CA VAL A 88 5.80 15.44 6.28
C VAL A 88 5.77 16.32 7.52
N LYS A 89 6.89 16.35 8.26
CA LYS A 89 6.96 17.10 9.54
C LYS A 89 6.72 18.61 9.38
N THR A 90 7.02 19.15 8.20
CA THR A 90 6.83 20.56 7.88
C THR A 90 5.37 20.80 7.52
N ALA A 91 4.67 21.59 8.33
CA ALA A 91 3.27 21.91 8.09
C ALA A 91 3.07 22.57 6.71
N GLY A 92 2.07 22.10 5.96
CA GLY A 92 1.77 22.60 4.61
C GLY A 92 2.59 21.94 3.50
N ASP A 93 3.59 21.13 3.85
CA ASP A 93 4.36 20.34 2.90
C ASP A 93 3.87 18.89 2.92
N VAL A 94 4.01 18.21 1.78
CA VAL A 94 3.70 16.79 1.63
C VAL A 94 4.75 16.13 0.76
N GLU A 95 4.97 14.83 0.97
CA GLU A 95 5.79 14.03 0.07
C GLU A 95 4.88 13.43 -1.01
N LEU A 96 5.18 13.71 -2.27
CA LEU A 96 4.60 13.00 -3.40
C LEU A 96 5.50 11.81 -3.73
N ALA A 97 4.94 10.60 -3.69
CA ALA A 97 5.64 9.35 -3.97
C ALA A 97 4.96 8.59 -5.09
N VAL A 98 5.76 8.03 -5.98
CA VAL A 98 5.30 7.21 -7.11
C VAL A 98 6.04 5.88 -7.10
N LEU A 99 5.27 4.79 -7.05
CA LEU A 99 5.78 3.44 -7.27
C LEU A 99 5.44 2.99 -8.69
N LEU A 100 6.47 2.64 -9.45
CA LEU A 100 6.39 2.11 -10.80
C LEU A 100 7.06 0.72 -10.86
N PRO A 101 6.75 -0.14 -11.85
CA PRO A 101 7.41 -1.43 -11.99
C PRO A 101 8.91 -1.24 -12.25
N VAL A 102 9.73 -2.27 -11.99
CA VAL A 102 11.20 -2.22 -12.20
C VAL A 102 11.64 -2.03 -13.66
N ASN A 103 10.72 -2.10 -14.62
CA ASN A 103 11.01 -2.04 -16.05
C ASN A 103 11.21 -0.59 -16.57
N ILE A 104 12.07 0.17 -15.89
CA ILE A 104 12.37 1.59 -16.14
C ILE A 104 13.80 1.78 -16.67
N SER A 105 14.05 2.90 -17.33
CA SER A 105 15.40 3.32 -17.73
C SER A 105 16.02 4.22 -16.68
N LEU A 106 17.31 4.03 -16.39
CA LEU A 106 18.12 4.85 -15.48
C LEU A 106 19.44 5.23 -16.18
N PRO A 107 19.94 6.47 -16.02
CA PRO A 107 19.33 7.59 -15.29
C PRO A 107 18.13 8.19 -16.04
N SER A 108 17.06 8.53 -15.32
CA SER A 108 15.90 9.25 -15.86
C SER A 108 15.12 9.93 -14.72
N SER A 109 13.93 10.48 -15.02
CA SER A 109 13.00 11.03 -14.02
C SER A 109 11.56 10.60 -14.33
N VAL A 110 10.69 10.79 -13.35
CA VAL A 110 9.24 10.64 -13.51
C VAL A 110 8.61 12.02 -13.54
N ASP A 111 7.87 12.32 -14.61
CA ASP A 111 7.16 13.60 -14.72
C ASP A 111 5.68 13.39 -14.42
N LEU A 112 5.14 14.20 -13.52
CA LEU A 112 3.69 14.37 -13.39
C LEU A 112 3.31 15.61 -14.19
N GLN A 113 2.44 15.47 -15.16
CA GLN A 113 2.04 16.55 -16.07
C GLN A 113 0.52 16.63 -16.17
N SER A 114 0.00 17.84 -16.41
CA SER A 114 -1.36 17.99 -16.93
C SER A 114 -1.34 17.86 -18.45
N ALA A 115 -2.46 18.16 -19.12
CA ALA A 115 -2.49 18.29 -20.58
C ALA A 115 -1.62 19.46 -21.12
N ALA A 116 -0.99 20.26 -20.25
CA ALA A 116 -0.08 21.34 -20.63
C ALA A 116 1.34 20.84 -20.96
N THR A 117 2.14 21.68 -21.62
CA THR A 117 3.50 21.36 -22.07
C THR A 117 4.57 21.33 -20.97
N LYS A 118 4.30 21.90 -19.79
CA LYS A 118 5.23 21.87 -18.65
C LYS A 118 4.78 20.83 -17.61
N PRO A 119 5.70 20.00 -17.06
CA PRO A 119 5.41 19.14 -15.93
C PRO A 119 4.92 19.94 -14.73
N LEU A 120 3.92 19.42 -14.03
CA LEU A 120 3.47 19.89 -12.72
C LEU A 120 4.51 19.60 -11.65
N ALA A 121 5.16 18.44 -11.75
CA ALA A 121 6.25 18.01 -10.88
C ALA A 121 7.19 17.08 -11.64
N LYS A 122 8.48 17.12 -11.28
CA LYS A 122 9.52 16.21 -11.77
C LYS A 122 10.10 15.49 -10.55
N LEU A 123 9.87 14.19 -10.46
CA LEU A 123 10.28 13.35 -9.34
C LEU A 123 11.55 12.59 -9.72
N ASP A 124 12.48 12.52 -8.78
CA ASP A 124 13.74 11.81 -8.94
C ASP A 124 13.60 10.39 -8.39
N TRP A 125 14.25 9.43 -9.06
CA TRP A 125 14.32 8.06 -8.58
C TRP A 125 15.13 8.01 -7.29
N SER A 126 14.54 7.47 -6.23
CA SER A 126 15.21 7.26 -4.94
C SER A 126 15.87 5.89 -4.87
N ARG A 127 15.09 4.84 -5.14
CA ARG A 127 15.53 3.44 -5.02
C ARG A 127 14.53 2.50 -5.68
N CYS A 128 14.98 1.27 -5.94
CA CYS A 128 14.08 0.17 -6.25
C CYS A 128 14.02 -0.83 -5.10
N ILE A 129 12.82 -1.31 -4.81
CA ILE A 129 12.49 -2.36 -3.83
C ILE A 129 11.85 -3.53 -4.59
N GLN A 130 11.53 -4.62 -3.89
CA GLN A 130 11.01 -5.85 -4.51
C GLN A 130 9.83 -5.58 -5.47
N GLY A 131 10.10 -5.63 -6.78
CA GLY A 131 9.11 -5.46 -7.84
C GLY A 131 8.73 -4.02 -8.21
N ALA A 132 9.27 -2.99 -7.54
CA ALA A 132 8.93 -1.60 -7.83
C ALA A 132 10.08 -0.61 -7.63
N CYS A 133 10.12 0.45 -8.42
CA CYS A 133 10.99 1.60 -8.23
C CYS A 133 10.20 2.80 -7.68
N LEU A 134 10.77 3.47 -6.69
CA LEU A 134 10.21 4.65 -6.04
C LEU A 134 10.86 5.91 -6.62
N ALA A 135 10.04 6.82 -7.10
CA ALA A 135 10.39 8.22 -7.29
C ALA A 135 9.63 9.08 -6.28
N SER A 136 10.26 10.12 -5.75
CA SER A 136 9.58 11.01 -4.82
C SER A 136 10.04 12.46 -4.92
N LEU A 137 9.21 13.37 -4.41
CA LEU A 137 9.46 14.80 -4.36
C LEU A 137 8.66 15.44 -3.22
N GLY A 138 9.33 16.25 -2.39
CA GLY A 138 8.65 17.13 -1.45
C GLY A 138 7.99 18.30 -2.19
N VAL A 139 6.70 18.51 -1.96
CA VAL A 139 5.90 19.55 -2.63
C VAL A 139 4.99 20.29 -1.65
N LYS A 140 4.56 21.49 -2.02
CA LYS A 140 3.56 22.22 -1.22
C LYS A 140 2.19 21.58 -1.41
N ARG A 141 1.47 21.33 -0.30
CA ARG A 141 0.11 20.79 -0.34
C ARG A 141 -0.82 21.64 -1.20
N ALA A 142 -0.65 22.96 -1.15
CA ALA A 142 -1.41 23.90 -1.96
C ALA A 142 -1.25 23.64 -3.48
N ASP A 143 -0.08 23.21 -3.94
CA ASP A 143 0.13 22.88 -5.35
C ASP A 143 -0.57 21.57 -5.72
N VAL A 144 -0.52 20.57 -4.84
CA VAL A 144 -1.25 19.31 -5.03
C VAL A 144 -2.77 19.54 -5.10
N VAL A 145 -3.30 20.46 -4.29
CA VAL A 145 -4.71 20.88 -4.37
C VAL A 145 -5.03 21.54 -5.73
N LYS A 146 -4.14 22.38 -6.28
CA LYS A 146 -4.32 22.96 -7.63
C LYS A 146 -4.29 21.88 -8.72
N TRP A 147 -3.49 20.83 -8.56
CA TRP A 147 -3.45 19.71 -9.51
C TRP A 147 -4.74 18.88 -9.47
N ALA A 148 -5.35 18.73 -8.29
CA ALA A 148 -6.65 18.06 -8.15
C ALA A 148 -7.79 18.82 -8.87
N ALA A 149 -7.63 20.11 -9.14
CA ALA A 149 -8.59 20.93 -9.87
C ALA A 149 -8.47 20.84 -11.41
N GLN A 150 -7.54 20.02 -11.93
CA GLN A 150 -7.39 19.85 -13.37
C GLN A 150 -8.64 19.20 -13.98
N PRO A 151 -9.11 19.65 -15.15
CA PRO A 151 -10.34 19.12 -15.77
C PRO A 151 -10.16 17.73 -16.41
N LYS A 152 -8.90 17.26 -16.53
CA LYS A 152 -8.53 15.98 -17.12
C LYS A 152 -7.63 15.21 -16.16
N PRO A 153 -7.56 13.87 -16.28
CA PRO A 153 -6.55 13.08 -15.57
C PRO A 153 -5.16 13.66 -15.80
N MET A 154 -4.36 13.66 -14.74
CA MET A 154 -2.93 13.94 -14.88
C MET A 154 -2.27 12.77 -15.62
N LEU A 155 -1.13 13.01 -16.25
CA LEU A 155 -0.32 11.95 -16.83
C LEU A 155 0.95 11.80 -16.01
N LEU A 156 1.21 10.56 -15.61
CA LEU A 156 2.48 10.13 -15.06
C LEU A 156 3.33 9.56 -16.19
N SER A 157 4.44 10.23 -16.47
CA SER A 157 5.24 9.99 -17.65
C SER A 157 6.67 9.58 -17.27
N PHE A 158 7.14 8.46 -17.79
CA PHE A 158 8.49 7.94 -17.51
C PHE A 158 9.05 7.19 -18.71
N THR A 159 10.35 6.93 -18.73
CA THR A 159 11.01 6.14 -19.78
C THR A 159 11.16 4.69 -19.32
N SER A 160 10.63 3.74 -20.09
CA SER A 160 10.77 2.31 -19.80
C SER A 160 12.18 1.80 -20.14
N ALA A 161 12.53 0.60 -19.67
CA ALA A 161 13.79 -0.06 -20.03
C ALA A 161 13.94 -0.31 -21.54
N ALA A 162 12.83 -0.36 -22.28
CA ALA A 162 12.81 -0.44 -23.74
C ALA A 162 13.02 0.93 -24.43
N MET A 163 13.42 1.96 -23.68
CA MET A 163 13.61 3.33 -24.16
C MET A 163 12.35 3.96 -24.76
N GLN A 164 11.17 3.52 -24.32
CA GLN A 164 9.89 4.07 -24.74
C GLN A 164 9.34 5.03 -23.69
N ARG A 165 8.76 6.13 -24.14
CA ARG A 165 8.01 7.03 -23.26
C ARG A 165 6.66 6.40 -22.93
N VAL A 166 6.43 6.14 -21.64
CA VAL A 166 5.18 5.59 -21.13
C VAL A 166 4.41 6.70 -20.43
N ASN A 167 3.14 6.89 -20.81
CA ASN A 167 2.24 7.85 -20.19
C ASN A 167 1.08 7.10 -19.52
N VAL A 168 0.90 7.32 -18.23
CA VAL A 168 -0.08 6.62 -17.40
C VAL A 168 -1.08 7.64 -16.87
N PRO A 169 -2.38 7.54 -17.19
CA PRO A 169 -3.37 8.44 -16.65
C PRO A 169 -3.55 8.20 -15.14
N VAL A 170 -3.46 9.28 -14.37
CA VAL A 170 -3.71 9.33 -12.93
C VAL A 170 -5.00 10.10 -12.71
N SER A 171 -5.96 9.46 -12.03
CA SER A 171 -7.26 10.07 -11.77
C SER A 171 -7.14 11.28 -10.84
N VAL A 172 -7.87 12.34 -11.17
CA VAL A 172 -8.10 13.50 -10.28
C VAL A 172 -9.42 13.37 -9.50
N ARG A 173 -10.23 12.35 -9.81
CA ARG A 173 -11.56 12.16 -9.21
C ARG A 173 -11.44 11.78 -7.74
N GLY A 174 -11.86 12.70 -6.87
CA GLY A 174 -11.81 12.53 -5.41
C GLY A 174 -10.46 12.91 -4.77
N MET A 175 -9.48 13.34 -5.57
CA MET A 175 -8.15 13.72 -5.11
C MET A 175 -8.19 14.89 -4.11
N ALA A 176 -8.98 15.93 -4.40
CA ALA A 176 -9.09 17.10 -3.53
C ALA A 176 -9.68 16.74 -2.15
N GLN A 177 -10.71 15.90 -2.12
CA GLN A 177 -11.33 15.40 -0.91
C GLN A 177 -10.36 14.53 -0.09
N ALA A 178 -9.62 13.64 -0.76
CA ALA A 178 -8.60 12.81 -0.12
C ALA A 178 -7.49 13.64 0.52
N ILE A 179 -6.99 14.69 -0.14
CA ILE A 179 -5.97 15.60 0.41
C ILE A 179 -6.51 16.37 1.61
N ALA A 180 -7.76 16.84 1.53
CA ALA A 180 -8.41 17.54 2.65
C ALA A 180 -8.64 16.62 3.85
N ALA A 181 -8.99 15.34 3.63
CA ALA A 181 -9.10 14.33 4.68
C ALA A 181 -7.72 14.00 5.28
N LEU A 182 -6.69 13.86 4.44
CA LEU A 182 -5.32 13.62 4.88
C LEU A 182 -4.82 14.70 5.84
N ALA A 183 -5.08 15.98 5.54
CA ALA A 183 -4.70 17.12 6.37
C ALA A 183 -5.33 17.08 7.78
N LYS A 184 -6.51 16.46 7.94
CA LYS A 184 -7.17 16.28 9.25
C LYS A 184 -6.52 15.16 10.08
N MET A 185 -5.74 14.29 9.45
CA MET A 185 -5.10 13.13 10.07
C MET A 185 -3.63 13.36 10.43
N GLU A 186 -3.08 14.55 10.13
CA GLU A 186 -1.71 14.97 10.44
C GLU A 186 -1.46 15.25 11.94
N ASN A 187 -2.53 15.25 12.73
CA ASN A 187 -2.52 15.42 14.19
C ASN A 187 -2.63 14.09 14.93
#